data_AF-A0AA35V049-F1
#
_entry.id   AF-A0AA35V049-F1
#
_cell.length_a   1.000
_cell.length_b   1.000
_cell.length_c   1.000
_cell.angle_alpha   90.00
_cell.angle_beta   90.00
_cell.angle_gamma   90.00
#
_symmetry.space_group_name_H-M   'P 1'
#
loop_
_entity.id
_entity.type
_entity.pdbx_description
1 polymer ?
#
loop_
_entity_poly.entity_id
_entity_poly.type
_entity_poly.pdbx_seq_one_letter_code
_entity_poly.pdbx_strand_id
1 'polypeptide(L)'
;MVFDQPVRSVIALHHQAALYVGNDTSLINIAVAVGTPAIRVFASTLPVLNSPLIETILPDDPARMDIPGSIDDIQADTVAAMASHKLDRLT
;
A
#
# COMPACT_ATOMS: atom_id res chain seq x y z
N MET A 1 -5.93 3.66 19.09
CA MET A 1 -6.13 2.27 19.53
C MET A 1 -4.98 1.48 18.93
N VAL A 2 -4.10 0.90 19.75
CA VAL A 2 -3.01 0.05 19.26
C VAL A 2 -3.56 -1.38 19.26
N PHE A 3 -3.63 -2.01 18.09
CA PHE A 3 -3.99 -3.42 17.99
C PHE A 3 -2.70 -4.25 17.93
N ASP A 4 -2.19 -4.65 19.09
CA ASP A 4 -1.06 -5.57 19.15
C ASP A 4 -1.53 -7.00 18.83
N GLN A 5 -1.53 -7.32 17.54
CA GLN A 5 -1.76 -8.68 17.07
C GLN A 5 -0.42 -9.42 16.95
N PRO A 6 -0.35 -10.71 17.30
CA PRO A 6 0.81 -11.53 16.98
C PRO A 6 1.12 -11.45 15.48
N VAL A 7 2.40 -11.37 15.13
CA VAL A 7 2.85 -11.29 13.73
C VAL A 7 2.26 -12.42 12.87
N ARG A 8 2.12 -13.63 13.44
CA ARG A 8 1.46 -14.76 12.76
C ARG A 8 0.03 -14.45 12.29
N SER A 9 -0.73 -13.69 13.07
CA SER A 9 -2.11 -13.32 12.76
C SER A 9 -2.15 -12.30 11.64
N VAL A 10 -1.21 -11.34 11.66
CA VAL A 10 -1.05 -10.35 10.59
C VAL A 10 -0.66 -11.03 9.28
N ILE A 11 0.29 -11.98 9.31
CA ILE A 11 0.69 -12.80 8.16
C ILE A 11 -0.52 -13.56 7.59
N ALA A 12 -1.26 -14.25 8.45
CA ALA A 12 -2.42 -15.03 8.04
C ALA A 12 -3.50 -14.14 7.40
N LEU A 13 -3.76 -12.96 7.97
CA LEU A 13 -4.72 -12.02 7.41
C LEU A 13 -4.30 -11.55 6.00
N HIS A 14 -3.03 -11.18 5.83
CA HIS A 14 -2.53 -10.76 4.51
C HIS A 14 -2.64 -11.88 3.50
N HIS A 15 -2.25 -13.10 3.85
CA HIS A 15 -2.32 -14.27 2.96
C HIS A 15 -3.77 -14.59 2.51
N GLN A 16 -4.78 -14.20 3.28
CA GLN A 16 -6.19 -14.39 2.91
C GLN A 16 -6.79 -13.18 2.18
N ALA A 17 -6.14 -12.02 2.23
CA ALA A 17 -6.62 -10.82 1.55
C ALA A 17 -6.37 -10.90 0.04
N ALA A 18 -7.33 -10.44 -0.76
CA ALA A 18 -7.15 -10.31 -2.20
C ALA A 18 -6.20 -9.15 -2.57
N LEU A 19 -6.15 -8.11 -1.73
CA LEU A 19 -5.36 -6.91 -1.92
C LEU A 19 -5.07 -6.24 -0.57
N TYR A 20 -3.86 -5.72 -0.39
CA TYR A 20 -3.51 -4.81 0.72
C TYR A 20 -3.38 -3.38 0.21
N VAL A 21 -3.92 -2.40 0.94
CA VAL A 21 -3.75 -0.97 0.66
C VAL A 21 -3.21 -0.30 1.91
N GLY A 22 -2.07 0.39 1.81
CA GLY A 22 -1.47 1.08 2.94
C GLY A 22 -0.24 1.90 2.58
N ASN A 23 0.34 2.56 3.58
CA ASN A 23 1.57 3.32 3.42
C ASN A 23 2.82 2.41 3.37
N ASP A 24 3.99 3.01 3.13
CA ASP A 24 5.28 2.31 3.13
C ASP A 24 5.72 1.98 4.56
N THR A 25 5.22 0.85 5.08
CA THR A 25 5.54 0.32 6.42
C THR A 25 5.76 -1.19 6.37
N SER A 26 6.12 -1.81 7.51
CA SER A 26 6.34 -3.27 7.58
C SER A 26 5.15 -4.11 7.08
N LEU A 27 3.92 -3.60 7.17
CA LEU A 27 2.72 -4.34 6.75
C LEU A 27 2.69 -4.60 5.24
N ILE A 28 3.13 -3.63 4.41
CA ILE A 28 3.19 -3.85 2.95
C ILE A 28 4.26 -4.88 2.60
N ASN A 29 5.35 -4.92 3.36
CA ASN A 29 6.41 -5.92 3.18
C ASN A 29 5.88 -7.32 3.51
N ILE A 30 5.10 -7.46 4.59
CA ILE A 30 4.45 -8.72 4.96
C ILE A 30 3.46 -9.15 3.88
N ALA A 31 2.62 -8.24 3.37
CA ALA A 31 1.67 -8.51 2.30
C ALA A 31 2.35 -9.17 1.10
N VAL A 32 3.40 -8.52 0.61
CA VAL A 32 4.15 -8.98 -0.57
C VAL A 32 4.91 -10.26 -0.29
N ALA A 33 5.46 -10.43 0.92
CA ALA A 33 6.18 -11.65 1.30
C ALA A 33 5.29 -12.90 1.29
N VAL A 34 3.99 -12.75 1.53
CA VAL A 34 3.01 -13.85 1.43
C VAL A 34 2.29 -13.92 0.09
N GLY A 35 2.76 -13.17 -0.91
CA GLY A 35 2.22 -13.19 -2.27
C GLY A 35 0.98 -12.32 -2.49
N THR A 36 0.57 -11.52 -1.49
CA THR A 36 -0.59 -10.64 -1.60
C THR A 36 -0.23 -9.39 -2.38
N PRO A 37 -0.94 -9.08 -3.48
CA PRO A 37 -0.76 -7.83 -4.21
C PRO A 37 -1.03 -6.62 -3.30
N ALA A 38 -0.37 -5.50 -3.57
CA ALA A 38 -0.50 -4.32 -2.74
C ALA A 38 -0.59 -3.02 -3.55
N ILE A 39 -1.26 -2.02 -2.96
CA ILE A 39 -1.19 -0.61 -3.34
C ILE A 39 -0.51 0.15 -2.21
N ARG A 40 0.57 0.83 -2.56
CA ARG A 40 1.32 1.71 -1.67
C ARG A 40 0.86 3.15 -1.83
N VAL A 41 0.37 3.77 -0.76
CA VAL A 41 0.10 5.21 -0.68
C VAL A 41 1.35 5.92 -0.15
N PHE A 42 2.00 6.74 -0.97
CA PHE A 42 3.34 7.23 -0.67
C PHE A 42 3.59 8.63 -1.19
N ALA A 43 4.28 9.44 -0.40
CA ALA A 43 4.64 10.82 -0.73
C ALA A 43 6.07 11.15 -0.27
N SER A 44 7.01 10.20 -0.38
CA SER A 44 8.42 10.36 0.03
C SER A 44 9.39 9.75 -1.00
N THR A 45 10.69 10.00 -0.90
CA THR A 45 11.74 9.40 -1.74
C THR A 45 12.61 8.38 -1.03
N LEU A 46 12.24 7.99 0.20
CA LEU A 46 12.95 6.95 0.95
C LEU A 46 13.05 5.64 0.15
N PRO A 47 14.11 4.84 0.37
CA PRO A 47 14.22 3.54 -0.25
C PRO A 47 13.04 2.67 0.17
N VAL A 48 12.36 2.12 -0.82
CA VAL A 48 11.18 1.30 -0.64
C VAL A 48 11.41 -0.12 -1.12
N LEU A 49 10.62 -1.07 -0.62
CA LEU A 49 10.57 -2.41 -1.21
C LEU A 49 10.17 -2.28 -2.69
N ASN A 50 11.03 -2.78 -3.57
CA ASN A 50 10.73 -2.92 -4.99
C ASN A 50 10.21 -4.34 -5.23
N SER A 51 8.97 -4.46 -5.68
CA SER A 51 8.32 -5.73 -5.98
C SER A 51 7.30 -5.55 -7.09
N PRO A 52 7.18 -6.50 -8.03
CA PRO A 52 6.14 -6.45 -9.06
C PRO A 52 4.71 -6.56 -8.50
N LEU A 53 4.56 -6.96 -7.23
CA LEU A 53 3.26 -7.04 -6.56
C LEU A 53 2.78 -5.68 -6.04
N ILE A 54 3.67 -4.70 -5.92
CA ILE A 54 3.36 -3.36 -5.40
C ILE A 54 3.12 -2.41 -6.57
N GLU A 55 1.94 -1.80 -6.59
CA GLU A 55 1.74 -0.55 -7.35
C GLU A 55 1.74 0.62 -6.38
N THR A 56 2.30 1.76 -6.78
CA THR A 56 2.44 2.93 -5.90
C THR A 56 1.60 4.09 -6.43
N ILE A 57 0.79 4.68 -5.55
CA ILE A 57 0.13 5.96 -5.80
C ILE A 57 0.96 7.06 -5.14
N LEU A 58 1.20 8.12 -5.91
CA LEU A 58 1.97 9.30 -5.55
C LEU A 58 1.07 10.54 -5.62
N PRO A 59 1.44 11.67 -4.99
CA PRO A 59 0.82 12.95 -5.27
C PRO A 59 0.95 13.30 -6.77
N ASP A 60 -0.07 13.95 -7.31
CA ASP A 60 -0.08 14.36 -8.72
C ASP A 60 1.01 15.38 -9.05
N ASP A 61 1.34 16.27 -8.10
CA ASP A 61 2.43 17.22 -8.20
C ASP A 61 3.74 16.61 -7.68
N PRO A 62 4.74 16.34 -8.55
CA PRO A 62 6.03 15.82 -8.12
C PRO A 62 6.77 16.73 -7.13
N ALA A 63 6.49 18.04 -7.13
CA ALA A 63 7.08 18.99 -6.19
C ALA A 63 6.58 18.77 -4.74
N ARG A 64 5.49 18.00 -4.57
CA ARG A 64 4.95 17.66 -3.25
C ARG A 64 5.65 16.45 -2.63
N MET A 65 6.52 15.74 -3.34
CA MET A 65 7.28 14.64 -2.75
C MET A 65 8.16 15.10 -1.57
N ASP A 66 8.22 14.31 -0.50
CA ASP A 66 8.94 14.58 0.76
C ASP A 66 8.49 15.83 1.54
N ILE A 67 7.40 16.47 1.15
CA ILE A 67 6.83 17.56 1.92
C ILE A 67 5.84 17.00 2.96
N PRO A 68 5.95 17.38 4.25
CA PRO A 68 4.97 17.01 5.26
C PRO A 68 3.54 17.38 4.84
N GLY A 69 2.60 16.45 4.99
CA GLY A 69 1.19 16.63 4.58
C GLY A 69 0.90 16.34 3.11
N SER A 70 1.89 15.99 2.27
CA SER A 70 1.64 15.66 0.86
C SER A 70 0.84 14.39 0.62
N ILE A 71 0.71 13.53 1.64
CA ILE A 71 -0.20 12.39 1.58
C ILE A 71 -1.67 12.84 1.48
N ASP A 72 -2.00 14.04 1.96
CA ASP A 72 -3.36 14.60 1.94
C ASP A 72 -3.81 15.02 0.54
N ASP A 73 -2.87 15.16 -0.40
CA ASP A 73 -3.18 15.45 -1.80
C ASP A 73 -3.70 14.20 -2.54
N ILE A 74 -3.42 13.00 -2.01
CA ILE A 74 -3.83 11.72 -2.59
C ILE A 74 -5.29 11.46 -2.23
N GLN A 75 -6.19 11.57 -3.21
CA GLN A 75 -7.63 11.43 -2.99
C GLN A 75 -8.05 9.97 -2.77
N ALA A 76 -8.95 9.76 -1.81
CA ALA A 76 -9.47 8.43 -1.47
C ALA A 76 -10.15 7.73 -2.67
N ASP A 77 -10.88 8.48 -3.49
CA ASP A 77 -11.55 7.95 -4.69
C ASP A 77 -10.55 7.44 -5.72
N THR A 78 -9.40 8.10 -5.86
CA THR A 78 -8.31 7.63 -6.74
C THR A 78 -7.73 6.30 -6.24
N VAL A 79 -7.55 6.17 -4.93
CA VAL A 79 -7.08 4.92 -4.29
C VAL A 79 -8.11 3.80 -4.51
N ALA A 80 -9.40 4.09 -4.34
CA ALA A 80 -10.48 3.13 -4.52
C ALA A 80 -10.63 2.66 -5.98
N ALA A 81 -10.51 3.58 -6.94
CA ALA A 81 -10.52 3.25 -8.36
C ALA A 81 -9.33 2.34 -8.73
N MET A 82 -8.14 2.67 -8.24
CA MET A 82 -6.94 1.85 -8.44
C MET A 82 -7.08 0.45 -7.81
N ALA A 83 -7.66 0.36 -6.60
CA ALA A 83 -7.93 -0.91 -5.95
C ALA A 83 -8.90 -1.78 -6.77
N SER A 84 -9.98 -1.19 -7.27
CA SER A 84 -10.97 -1.88 -8.12
C SER A 84 -10.31 -2.41 -9.38
N HIS A 85 -9.58 -1.56 -10.12
CA HIS A 85 -8.84 -1.98 -11.31
C HIS A 85 -7.81 -3.08 -11.04
N LYS A 86 -7.12 -3.02 -9.90
CA LYS A 86 -6.13 -4.05 -9.56
C LYS A 86 -6.81 -5.38 -9.25
N LEU A 87 -7.92 -5.37 -8.51
CA LEU A 87 -8.72 -6.56 -8.20
C LEU A 87 -9.29 -7.21 -9.47
N ASP A 88 -9.82 -6.42 -10.40
CA ASP A 88 -10.39 -6.93 -11.66
C ASP A 88 -9.38 -7.70 -12.53
N ARG A 89 -8.07 -7.41 -12.39
CA ARG A 89 -7.01 -8.13 -13.12
C ARG A 89 -6.51 -9.39 -12.39
N LEU A 90 -6.92 -9.58 -11.14
CA LEU A 90 -6.55 -10.76 -10.34
C LEU A 90 -7.57 -11.90 -10.48
N THR A 91 -8.79 -11.58 -10.93
CA THR A 91 -9.88 -12.51 -11.28
C THR A 91 -9.84 -12.90 -12.76
#